data_AF-A0A839JLI4-F1
#
_entry.id   AF-A0A839JLI4-F1
#
_cell.length_a   1.000
_cell.length_b   1.000
_cell.length_c   1.000
_cell.angle_alpha   90.00
_cell.angle_beta   90.00
_cell.angle_gamma   90.00
#
_symmetry.space_group_name_H-M   'P 1'
#
loop_
_entity.id
_entity.type
_entity.pdbx_description
1 polymer ?
#
loop_
_entity_poly.entity_id
_entity_poly.type
_entity_poly.pdbx_seq_one_letter_code
_entity_poly.pdbx_strand_id
1 'polypeptide(L)'
;MIKQALVAVRRKRQRSLVIGLIMTLALTLLVSTLAVQHTMEQLRKSIEGGIRAGFSLTSRRTSDIVPSSLAQKVSRLEGIKAHNYRVEAVAALPDKRLVETANRGVQLDVRPTEETKLVGVERSDYLSEFTGRLYRLRQGKHITPGSKNVALIHEVFAGQNKLRPGDQMVIVKGERRVTVTIVGIFDGRNEKPTIMPTDMAENRLITNLETAQQLNGSTALTGATYLVERPDRLKEV
;
A
#
# COMPACT_ATOMS: atom_id res chain seq x y z
N MET A 1 59.26 -23.37 -16.59
CA MET A 1 58.61 -24.06 -15.45
C MET A 1 57.26 -24.68 -15.81
N ILE A 2 56.35 -24.00 -16.52
CA ILE A 2 55.01 -24.52 -16.90
C ILE A 2 55.09 -25.83 -17.74
N LYS A 3 56.01 -25.91 -18.71
CA LYS A 3 56.19 -27.10 -19.57
C LYS A 3 56.61 -28.35 -18.78
N GLN A 4 57.39 -28.20 -17.71
CA GLN A 4 57.83 -29.31 -16.86
C GLN A 4 56.71 -29.79 -15.91
N ALA A 5 55.88 -28.86 -15.41
CA ALA A 5 54.70 -29.18 -14.61
C ALA A 5 53.67 -30.00 -15.42
N LEU A 6 53.43 -29.64 -16.69
CA LEU A 6 52.52 -30.39 -17.57
C LEU A 6 52.98 -31.83 -17.82
N VAL A 7 54.30 -32.04 -17.99
CA VAL A 7 54.90 -33.36 -18.17
C VAL A 7 54.79 -34.21 -16.90
N ALA A 8 54.96 -33.60 -15.72
CA ALA A 8 54.79 -34.29 -14.44
C ALA A 8 53.34 -34.77 -14.20
N VAL A 9 52.35 -33.94 -14.53
CA VAL A 9 50.92 -34.30 -14.48
C VAL A 9 50.60 -35.43 -15.46
N ARG A 10 51.18 -35.38 -16.67
CA ARG A 10 50.99 -36.42 -17.70
C ARG A 10 51.65 -37.77 -17.34
N ARG A 11 52.69 -37.77 -16.51
CA ARG A 11 53.41 -39.00 -16.10
C ARG A 11 52.68 -39.82 -15.04
N LYS A 12 51.85 -39.20 -14.19
CA LYS A 12 51.08 -39.86 -13.12
C LYS A 12 49.57 -39.57 -13.24
N ARG A 13 49.00 -39.81 -14.43
CA ARG A 13 47.62 -39.43 -14.81
C ARG A 13 46.56 -39.75 -13.76
N GLN A 14 46.56 -40.95 -13.16
CA GLN A 14 45.53 -41.33 -12.18
C GLN A 14 45.62 -40.53 -10.88
N ARG A 15 46.81 -40.33 -10.31
CA ARG A 15 46.97 -39.55 -9.06
C ARG A 15 46.65 -38.07 -9.28
N SER A 16 47.08 -37.52 -10.41
CA SER A 16 46.77 -36.13 -10.76
C SER A 16 45.29 -35.90 -11.06
N LEU A 17 44.59 -36.89 -11.64
CA LEU A 17 43.13 -36.86 -11.82
C LEU A 17 42.39 -36.83 -10.48
N VAL A 18 42.75 -37.71 -9.55
CA VAL A 18 42.11 -37.76 -8.22
C VAL A 18 42.31 -36.45 -7.45
N ILE A 19 43.52 -35.90 -7.43
CA ILE A 19 43.80 -34.62 -6.76
C ILE A 19 43.05 -33.48 -7.45
N GLY A 20 43.02 -33.46 -8.78
CA GLY A 20 42.24 -32.47 -9.55
C GLY A 20 40.76 -32.53 -9.21
N LEU A 21 40.19 -33.74 -9.14
CA LEU A 21 38.77 -33.94 -8.81
C LEU A 21 38.45 -33.41 -7.40
N ILE A 22 39.26 -33.75 -6.40
CA ILE A 22 39.09 -33.26 -5.02
C ILE A 22 39.18 -31.73 -4.97
N MET A 23 40.15 -31.14 -5.67
CA MET A 23 40.31 -29.68 -5.75
C MET A 23 39.12 -29.00 -6.44
N THR A 24 38.62 -29.57 -7.53
CA THR A 24 37.41 -29.04 -8.19
C THR A 24 36.19 -29.16 -7.28
N LEU A 25 36.04 -30.27 -6.56
CA LEU A 25 34.94 -30.47 -5.62
C LEU A 25 34.99 -29.42 -4.49
N ALA A 26 36.15 -29.24 -3.86
CA ALA A 26 36.34 -28.24 -2.81
C ALA A 26 36.08 -26.82 -3.32
N LEU A 27 36.56 -26.48 -4.52
CA LEU A 27 36.33 -25.18 -5.14
C LEU A 27 34.85 -24.95 -5.45
N THR A 28 34.15 -25.94 -6.00
CA THR A 28 32.70 -25.82 -6.27
C THR A 28 31.90 -25.61 -4.99
N LEU A 29 32.29 -26.25 -3.90
CA LEU A 29 31.64 -26.10 -2.60
C LEU A 29 31.82 -24.67 -2.07
N LEU A 30 33.05 -24.14 -2.13
CA LEU A 30 33.38 -22.78 -1.71
C LEU A 30 32.66 -21.71 -2.57
N VAL A 31 32.63 -21.90 -3.89
CA VAL A 31 31.94 -20.98 -4.80
C VAL A 31 30.43 -21.01 -4.57
N SER A 32 29.86 -22.20 -4.32
CA SER A 32 28.43 -22.34 -4.03
C SER A 32 28.02 -21.59 -2.77
N THR A 33 28.82 -21.67 -1.69
CA THR A 33 28.49 -20.93 -0.45
C THR A 33 28.57 -19.42 -0.64
N LEU A 34 29.57 -18.91 -1.36
CA LEU A 34 29.68 -17.48 -1.70
C LEU A 34 28.52 -17.01 -2.59
N ALA A 35 28.13 -17.82 -3.57
CA ALA A 35 26.98 -17.51 -4.44
C ALA A 35 25.68 -17.46 -3.64
N VAL A 36 25.46 -18.42 -2.73
CA VAL A 36 24.30 -18.41 -1.83
C VAL A 36 24.31 -17.18 -0.93
N GLN A 37 25.46 -16.79 -0.38
CA GLN A 37 25.55 -15.57 0.44
C GLN A 37 25.19 -14.30 -0.36
N HIS A 38 25.75 -14.13 -1.56
CA HIS A 38 25.45 -12.98 -2.42
C HIS A 38 23.98 -12.93 -2.84
N THR A 39 23.40 -14.07 -3.23
CA THR A 39 21.98 -14.14 -3.59
C THR A 39 21.09 -13.84 -2.37
N MET A 40 21.46 -14.32 -1.18
CA MET A 40 20.72 -14.04 0.05
C MET A 40 20.80 -12.56 0.46
N GLU A 41 21.95 -11.90 0.27
CA GLU A 41 22.10 -10.46 0.49
C GLU A 41 21.28 -9.63 -0.50
N GLN A 42 21.29 -10.00 -1.78
CA GLN A 42 20.47 -9.34 -2.80
C GLN A 42 18.98 -9.53 -2.54
N LEU A 43 18.58 -10.73 -2.14
CA LEU A 43 17.21 -11.03 -1.75
C LEU A 43 16.82 -10.23 -0.51
N ARG A 44 17.68 -10.18 0.51
CA ARG A 44 17.48 -9.36 1.71
C ARG A 44 17.29 -7.88 1.36
N LYS A 45 18.17 -7.29 0.54
CA LYS A 45 18.06 -5.90 0.08
C LYS A 45 16.78 -5.65 -0.72
N SER A 46 16.36 -6.60 -1.55
CA SER A 46 15.13 -6.50 -2.34
C SER A 46 13.88 -6.57 -1.47
N ILE A 47 13.92 -7.39 -0.42
CA ILE A 47 12.87 -7.49 0.58
C ILE A 47 12.83 -6.22 1.45
N GLU A 48 13.96 -5.76 1.98
CA GLU A 48 14.07 -4.52 2.77
C GLU A 48 13.61 -3.29 1.97
N GLY A 49 13.95 -3.21 0.68
CA GLY A 49 13.48 -2.14 -0.20
C GLY A 49 12.01 -2.23 -0.61
N GLY A 50 11.44 -3.45 -0.64
CA GLY A 50 10.05 -3.74 -0.99
C GLY A 50 9.07 -3.71 0.20
N ILE A 51 9.57 -3.92 1.42
CA ILE A 51 8.78 -3.78 2.65
C ILE A 51 8.60 -2.28 2.93
N ARG A 52 7.38 -1.81 2.68
CA ARG A 52 6.92 -0.46 3.05
C ARG A 52 6.62 -0.41 4.55
N ALA A 53 7.65 -0.58 5.38
CA ALA A 53 7.53 -0.44 6.84
C ALA A 53 7.55 1.03 7.25
N GLY A 54 6.85 1.33 8.33
CA GLY A 54 6.58 2.68 8.75
C GLY A 54 5.72 2.76 10.00
N PHE A 55 5.32 3.97 10.35
CA PHE A 55 4.41 4.24 11.46
C PHE A 55 3.33 5.23 11.04
N SER A 56 2.20 5.20 11.74
CA SER A 56 1.10 6.15 11.50
C SER A 56 0.93 7.10 12.68
N LEU A 57 0.82 8.38 12.38
CA LEU A 57 0.40 9.40 13.33
C LEU A 57 -1.12 9.61 13.21
N THR A 58 -1.83 9.28 14.28
CA THR A 58 -3.28 9.52 14.42
C THR A 58 -3.55 10.13 15.79
N SER A 59 -4.66 10.86 15.91
CA SER A 59 -5.12 11.28 17.24
C SER A 59 -5.58 10.09 18.08
N ARG A 60 -5.60 10.26 19.41
CA ARG A 60 -6.08 9.25 20.37
C ARG A 60 -7.57 8.93 20.19
N ARG A 61 -8.35 9.87 19.67
CA ARG A 61 -9.73 9.62 19.24
C ARG A 61 -9.73 9.41 17.72
N THR A 62 -10.46 8.41 17.27
CA THR A 62 -10.64 8.14 15.84
C THR A 62 -11.22 9.38 15.16
N SER A 63 -10.63 9.80 14.05
CA SER A 63 -11.05 10.96 13.26
C SER A 63 -10.82 12.35 13.88
N ASP A 64 -10.10 12.45 15.00
CA ASP A 64 -9.64 13.75 15.50
C ASP A 64 -8.53 14.33 14.62
N ILE A 65 -8.40 15.66 14.68
CA ILE A 65 -7.45 16.41 13.86
C ILE A 65 -6.00 16.14 14.31
N VAL A 66 -5.15 15.78 13.35
CA VAL A 66 -3.70 15.82 13.47
C VAL A 66 -3.23 17.21 13.03
N PRO A 67 -2.53 17.97 13.90
CA PRO A 67 -2.02 19.28 13.52
C PRO A 67 -1.08 19.17 12.30
N SER A 68 -1.39 19.89 11.23
CA SER A 68 -0.61 19.81 9.98
C SER A 68 0.85 20.22 10.18
N SER A 69 1.13 21.14 11.11
CA SER A 69 2.50 21.54 11.47
C SER A 69 3.29 20.39 12.12
N LEU A 70 2.64 19.56 12.94
CA LEU A 70 3.28 18.38 13.52
C LEU A 70 3.53 17.33 12.43
N ALA A 71 2.53 17.06 11.60
CA ALA A 71 2.68 16.11 10.49
C ALA A 71 3.78 16.52 9.50
N GLN A 72 3.96 17.82 9.27
CA GLN A 72 5.02 18.34 8.42
C GLN A 72 6.40 18.31 9.10
N LYS A 73 6.48 18.47 10.42
CA LYS A 73 7.74 18.31 11.15
C LYS A 73 8.22 16.87 11.07
N VAL A 74 7.33 15.90 11.26
CA VAL A 74 7.66 14.48 11.20
C VAL A 74 8.12 14.07 9.80
N SER A 75 7.49 14.57 8.73
CA SER A 75 7.92 14.24 7.36
C SER A 75 9.33 14.73 7.00
N ARG A 76 9.89 15.66 7.78
CA ARG A 76 11.24 16.22 7.57
C ARG A 76 12.30 15.59 8.46
N LEU A 77 11.95 14.64 9.33
CA LEU A 77 12.92 13.94 10.16
C LEU A 77 13.84 13.07 9.31
N GLU A 78 15.10 12.98 9.72
CA GLU A 78 16.09 12.11 9.09
C GLU A 78 15.63 10.65 9.20
N GLY A 79 15.78 9.88 8.12
CA GLY A 79 15.33 8.48 8.05
C GLY A 79 13.86 8.29 7.63
N ILE A 80 13.09 9.36 7.43
CA ILE A 80 11.78 9.28 6.78
C ILE A 80 11.95 9.29 5.26
N LYS A 81 11.63 8.16 4.63
CA LYS A 81 11.74 7.98 3.17
C LYS A 81 10.58 8.62 2.42
N ALA A 82 9.37 8.52 2.99
CA ALA A 82 8.17 9.05 2.37
C ALA A 82 7.03 9.22 3.38
N HIS A 83 5.99 9.96 3.00
CA HIS A 83 4.78 10.13 3.79
C HIS A 83 3.52 10.01 2.93
N ASN A 84 2.38 9.89 3.61
CA ASN A 84 1.06 9.92 3.03
C ASN A 84 0.10 10.57 4.04
N TYR A 85 -0.29 11.80 3.77
CA TYR A 85 -1.31 12.49 4.55
C TYR A 85 -2.70 12.00 4.18
N ARG A 86 -3.58 11.91 5.18
CA ARG A 86 -4.96 11.49 4.99
C ARG A 86 -5.99 12.33 5.73
N VAL A 87 -7.18 12.34 5.15
CA VAL A 87 -8.39 12.93 5.71
C VAL A 87 -9.50 11.90 5.61
N GLU A 88 -10.13 11.61 6.73
CA GLU A 88 -11.32 10.76 6.80
C GLU A 88 -12.55 11.64 6.98
N ALA A 89 -13.60 11.34 6.22
CA ALA A 89 -14.87 12.05 6.27
C ALA A 89 -16.00 11.08 5.96
N VAL A 90 -17.22 11.56 6.19
CA VAL A 90 -18.44 10.93 5.70
C VAL A 90 -19.01 11.84 4.61
N ALA A 91 -19.43 11.25 3.49
CA ALA A 91 -19.96 11.97 2.34
C ALA A 91 -21.05 11.16 1.65
N ALA A 92 -22.04 11.85 1.08
CA ALA A 92 -23.10 11.24 0.29
C ALA A 92 -22.69 11.09 -1.18
N LEU A 93 -23.23 10.06 -1.85
CA LEU A 93 -23.04 9.80 -3.27
C LEU A 93 -24.38 9.84 -4.02
N PRO A 94 -24.82 11.03 -4.48
CA PRO A 94 -26.08 11.18 -5.19
C PRO A 94 -26.18 10.23 -6.39
N ASP A 95 -27.38 9.69 -6.58
CA ASP A 95 -27.71 8.78 -7.68
C ASP A 95 -26.81 7.53 -7.72
N LYS A 96 -26.25 7.14 -6.57
CA LYS A 96 -25.50 5.89 -6.39
C LYS A 96 -26.11 5.07 -5.26
N ARG A 97 -26.08 3.75 -5.45
CA ARG A 97 -26.57 2.79 -4.48
C ARG A 97 -25.39 2.18 -3.74
N LEU A 98 -25.38 2.33 -2.42
CA LEU A 98 -24.44 1.62 -1.57
C LEU A 98 -24.73 0.11 -1.62
N VAL A 99 -23.71 -0.68 -1.35
CA VAL A 99 -23.77 -2.13 -1.20
C VAL A 99 -24.38 -2.44 0.18
N GLU A 100 -25.43 -3.25 0.21
CA GLU A 100 -26.12 -3.65 1.44
C GLU A 100 -25.62 -5.02 1.95
N THR A 101 -25.64 -5.21 3.27
CA THR A 101 -25.34 -6.51 3.90
C THR A 101 -26.53 -7.47 3.78
N ALA A 102 -26.29 -8.70 3.33
CA ALA A 102 -27.33 -9.73 3.16
C ALA A 102 -27.99 -10.23 4.48
N ASN A 103 -27.39 -9.97 5.64
CA ASN A 103 -27.90 -10.40 6.94
C ASN A 103 -28.86 -9.36 7.53
N ARG A 104 -30.14 -9.44 7.13
CA ARG A 104 -31.27 -8.72 7.77
C ARG A 104 -31.56 -9.30 9.15
N GLY A 105 -30.82 -8.88 10.16
CA GLY A 105 -31.15 -9.10 11.57
C GLY A 105 -31.41 -7.76 12.25
N VAL A 106 -32.70 -7.40 12.41
CA VAL A 106 -33.21 -6.21 13.11
C VAL A 106 -32.82 -4.86 12.48
N GLN A 107 -33.68 -4.36 11.58
CA GLN A 107 -33.68 -2.95 11.18
C GLN A 107 -34.29 -2.12 12.32
N LEU A 108 -33.47 -1.45 13.12
CA LEU A 108 -33.86 -0.18 13.74
C LEU A 108 -33.99 0.86 12.62
N ASP A 109 -34.95 1.78 12.69
CA ASP A 109 -35.33 2.80 11.70
C ASP A 109 -34.20 3.75 11.22
N VAL A 110 -33.11 3.19 10.69
CA VAL A 110 -32.02 3.92 10.07
C VAL A 110 -32.38 4.00 8.60
N ARG A 111 -32.94 5.15 8.20
CA ARG A 111 -33.06 5.53 6.79
C ARG A 111 -31.74 5.15 6.10
N PRO A 112 -31.75 4.56 4.89
CA PRO A 112 -30.52 4.28 4.16
C PRO A 112 -29.82 5.62 3.91
N THR A 113 -28.87 5.96 4.77
CA THR A 113 -28.08 7.16 4.57
C THR A 113 -27.19 6.83 3.38
N GLU A 114 -27.33 7.57 2.29
CA GLU A 114 -26.44 7.50 1.10
C GLU A 114 -24.98 7.91 1.43
N GLU A 115 -24.69 8.05 2.72
CA GLU A 115 -23.42 8.41 3.28
C GLU A 115 -22.48 7.23 3.31
N THR A 116 -21.26 7.46 2.86
CA THR A 116 -20.17 6.50 2.87
C THR A 116 -18.93 7.11 3.51
N LYS A 117 -18.06 6.23 4.03
CA LYS A 117 -16.73 6.59 4.45
C LYS A 117 -15.89 7.03 3.25
N LEU A 118 -15.49 8.30 3.26
CA LEU A 118 -14.58 8.93 2.32
C LEU A 118 -13.19 9.02 2.94
N VAL A 119 -12.17 8.56 2.22
CA VAL A 119 -10.77 8.68 2.61
C VAL A 119 -10.00 9.45 1.54
N GLY A 120 -9.61 10.68 1.84
CA GLY A 120 -8.69 11.47 1.01
C GLY A 120 -7.24 11.15 1.33
N VAL A 121 -6.42 10.89 0.31
CA VAL A 121 -4.99 10.55 0.47
C VAL A 121 -4.13 11.20 -0.60
N GLU A 122 -2.84 11.38 -0.32
CA GLU A 122 -1.86 11.77 -1.34
C GLU A 122 -1.50 10.58 -2.24
N ARG A 123 -1.40 9.39 -1.62
CA ARG A 123 -0.99 8.14 -2.24
C ARG A 123 -1.87 7.01 -1.79
N SER A 124 -2.70 6.49 -2.70
CA SER A 124 -3.54 5.33 -2.37
C SER A 124 -2.73 4.05 -2.20
N ASP A 125 -1.58 3.91 -2.88
CA ASP A 125 -0.71 2.73 -2.77
C ASP A 125 0.02 2.63 -1.42
N TYR A 126 -0.08 3.68 -0.59
CA TYR A 126 0.54 3.79 0.73
C TYR A 126 -0.46 3.63 1.88
N LEU A 127 -1.74 3.41 1.57
CA LEU A 127 -2.72 3.02 2.58
C LEU A 127 -2.38 1.63 3.12
N SER A 128 -2.56 1.46 4.44
CA SER A 128 -2.32 0.20 5.17
C SER A 128 -3.04 -0.99 4.54
N GLU A 129 -4.23 -0.77 4.01
CA GLU A 129 -5.06 -1.80 3.39
C GLU A 129 -4.42 -2.30 2.09
N PHE A 130 -3.78 -1.43 1.31
CA PHE A 130 -3.05 -1.85 0.09
C PHE A 130 -1.67 -2.42 0.41
N THR A 131 -0.91 -1.80 1.32
CA THR A 131 0.42 -2.31 1.70
C THR A 131 0.33 -3.64 2.45
N GLY A 132 -0.70 -3.80 3.29
CA GLY A 132 -1.05 -5.04 3.98
C GLY A 132 -1.78 -6.06 3.12
N ARG A 133 -2.02 -5.77 1.83
CA ARG A 133 -2.69 -6.65 0.84
C ARG A 133 -4.13 -7.06 1.20
N LEU A 134 -4.79 -6.31 2.09
CA LEU A 134 -6.23 -6.42 2.31
C LEU A 134 -7.00 -5.92 1.09
N TYR A 135 -6.49 -4.89 0.42
CA TYR A 135 -7.01 -4.34 -0.83
C TYR A 135 -6.03 -4.60 -1.97
N ARG A 136 -6.55 -4.80 -3.20
CA ARG A 136 -5.74 -4.85 -4.43
C ARG A 136 -6.39 -4.05 -5.52
N LEU A 137 -5.57 -3.29 -6.26
CA LEU A 137 -6.06 -2.59 -7.44
C LEU A 137 -6.29 -3.60 -8.57
N ARG A 138 -7.51 -3.67 -9.09
CA ARG A 138 -7.92 -4.59 -10.16
C ARG A 138 -7.89 -3.94 -11.52
N GLN A 139 -8.27 -2.67 -11.59
CA GLN A 139 -8.32 -1.90 -12.84
C GLN A 139 -7.86 -0.47 -12.61
N GLY A 140 -7.31 0.15 -13.65
CA GLY A 140 -6.88 1.54 -13.64
C GLY A 140 -5.58 1.77 -12.88
N LYS A 141 -5.46 2.90 -12.19
CA LYS A 141 -4.23 3.34 -11.52
C LYS A 141 -4.49 3.86 -10.11
N HIS A 142 -3.47 3.75 -9.27
CA HIS A 142 -3.47 4.38 -7.95
C HIS A 142 -3.53 5.92 -8.05
N ILE A 143 -4.11 6.53 -7.02
CA ILE A 143 -3.97 7.96 -6.75
C ILE A 143 -2.52 8.23 -6.31
N THR A 144 -1.88 9.20 -6.95
CA THR A 144 -0.51 9.65 -6.73
C THR A 144 -0.48 11.17 -6.49
N PRO A 145 0.64 11.74 -6.02
CA PRO A 145 0.76 13.18 -5.91
C PRO A 145 0.52 13.85 -7.27
N GLY A 146 -0.29 14.90 -7.30
CA GLY A 146 -0.71 15.59 -8.53
C GLY A 146 -2.01 15.08 -9.14
N SER A 147 -2.57 13.95 -8.70
CA SER A 147 -3.92 13.54 -9.07
C SER A 147 -4.96 14.53 -8.52
N LYS A 148 -5.87 15.01 -9.38
CA LYS A 148 -6.90 16.00 -9.03
C LYS A 148 -8.29 15.48 -9.34
N ASN A 149 -9.21 15.63 -8.38
CA ASN A 149 -10.61 15.25 -8.50
C ASN A 149 -10.78 13.83 -9.02
N VAL A 150 -10.06 12.88 -8.41
CA VAL A 150 -10.09 11.47 -8.79
C VAL A 150 -10.62 10.60 -7.67
N ALA A 151 -11.12 9.42 -8.01
CA ALA A 151 -11.57 8.42 -7.04
C ALA A 151 -11.13 7.00 -7.39
N LEU A 152 -10.96 6.19 -6.35
CA LEU A 152 -10.96 4.74 -6.42
C LEU A 152 -12.22 4.22 -5.72
N ILE A 153 -12.88 3.26 -6.36
CA ILE A 153 -14.09 2.63 -5.86
C ILE A 153 -13.90 1.11 -5.76
N HIS A 154 -14.69 0.48 -4.92
CA HIS A 154 -14.67 -0.97 -4.80
C HIS A 154 -15.35 -1.67 -5.99
N GLU A 155 -14.93 -2.88 -6.33
CA GLU A 155 -15.46 -3.64 -7.48
C GLU A 155 -16.96 -3.94 -7.37
N VAL A 156 -17.43 -4.29 -6.18
CA VAL A 156 -18.86 -4.59 -5.95
C VAL A 156 -19.70 -3.32 -6.13
N PHE A 157 -19.26 -2.20 -5.57
CA PHE A 157 -19.92 -0.91 -5.75
C PHE A 157 -19.92 -0.46 -7.22
N ALA A 158 -18.80 -0.65 -7.91
CA ALA A 158 -18.68 -0.35 -9.33
C ALA A 158 -19.64 -1.20 -10.18
N GLY A 159 -19.72 -2.51 -9.92
CA GLY A 159 -20.63 -3.41 -10.62
C GLY A 159 -22.09 -3.05 -10.41
N GLN A 160 -22.50 -2.79 -9.16
CA GLN A 160 -23.88 -2.43 -8.81
C GLN A 160 -24.31 -1.11 -9.46
N ASN A 161 -23.40 -0.13 -9.53
CA ASN A 161 -23.67 1.19 -10.12
C ASN A 161 -23.28 1.29 -11.60
N LYS A 162 -22.85 0.19 -12.23
CA LYS A 162 -22.39 0.12 -13.63
C LYS A 162 -21.27 1.11 -13.98
N LEU A 163 -20.37 1.36 -13.02
CA LEU A 163 -19.26 2.30 -13.15
C LEU A 163 -17.98 1.62 -13.66
N ARG A 164 -17.17 2.38 -14.41
CA ARG A 164 -15.88 1.96 -14.96
C ARG A 164 -14.83 3.05 -14.76
N PRO A 165 -13.52 2.73 -14.87
CA PRO A 165 -12.49 3.77 -14.93
C PRO A 165 -12.75 4.72 -16.11
N GLY A 166 -12.70 6.03 -15.85
CA GLY A 166 -13.06 7.09 -16.78
C GLY A 166 -14.42 7.72 -16.50
N ASP A 167 -15.34 6.99 -15.85
CA ASP A 167 -16.65 7.54 -15.50
C ASP A 167 -16.53 8.60 -14.40
N GLN A 168 -17.52 9.49 -14.34
CA GLN A 168 -17.60 10.55 -13.34
C GLN A 168 -18.71 10.29 -12.34
N MET A 169 -18.50 10.75 -11.11
CA MET A 169 -19.52 10.75 -10.07
C MET A 169 -19.39 11.98 -9.17
N VAL A 170 -20.49 12.37 -8.54
CA VAL A 170 -20.53 13.51 -7.63
C VAL A 170 -20.44 13.01 -6.21
N ILE A 171 -19.58 13.66 -5.41
CA ILE A 171 -19.49 13.47 -3.96
C ILE A 171 -20.05 14.71 -3.29
N VAL A 172 -20.88 14.54 -2.27
CA VAL A 172 -21.53 15.64 -1.54
C VAL A 172 -21.25 15.54 -0.05
N LYS A 173 -20.88 16.66 0.56
CA LYS A 173 -20.77 16.79 2.02
C LYS A 173 -21.36 18.13 2.46
N GLY A 174 -22.51 18.08 3.13
CA GLY A 174 -23.30 19.29 3.40
C GLY A 174 -23.64 20.01 2.10
N GLU A 175 -23.30 21.30 2.01
CA GLU A 175 -23.53 22.09 0.79
C GLU A 175 -22.43 21.94 -0.27
N ARG A 176 -21.30 21.30 0.07
CA ARG A 176 -20.15 21.18 -0.84
C ARG A 176 -20.31 19.97 -1.73
N ARG A 177 -20.08 20.16 -3.03
CA ARG A 177 -20.16 19.11 -4.05
C ARG A 177 -18.89 19.11 -4.89
N VAL A 178 -18.36 17.94 -5.18
CA VAL A 178 -17.19 17.79 -6.06
C VAL A 178 -17.44 16.64 -7.04
N THR A 179 -17.28 16.89 -8.33
CA THR A 179 -17.26 15.85 -9.36
C THR A 179 -15.88 15.22 -9.41
N VAL A 180 -15.83 13.89 -9.32
CA VAL A 180 -14.60 13.12 -9.42
C VAL A 180 -14.64 12.16 -10.60
N THR A 181 -13.48 11.90 -11.20
CA THR A 181 -13.30 10.88 -12.21
C THR A 181 -12.78 9.59 -11.56
N ILE A 182 -13.40 8.47 -11.85
CA ILE A 182 -12.97 7.16 -11.35
C ILE A 182 -11.71 6.77 -12.10
N VAL A 183 -10.57 6.67 -11.42
CA VAL A 183 -9.29 6.32 -12.05
C VAL A 183 -8.87 4.89 -11.82
N GLY A 184 -9.57 4.18 -10.92
CA GLY A 184 -9.31 2.78 -10.66
C GLY A 184 -10.39 2.11 -9.83
N ILE A 185 -10.39 0.79 -9.90
CA ILE A 185 -11.30 -0.09 -9.17
C ILE A 185 -10.44 -1.06 -8.37
N PHE A 186 -10.74 -1.18 -7.08
CA PHE A 186 -10.05 -2.10 -6.17
C PHE A 186 -10.99 -3.20 -5.67
N ASP A 187 -10.42 -4.34 -5.32
CA ASP A 187 -11.07 -5.37 -4.51
C ASP A 187 -10.51 -5.34 -3.09
N GLY A 188 -11.22 -5.97 -2.16
CA GLY A 188 -10.75 -6.14 -0.80
C GLY A 188 -11.88 -6.42 0.19
N ARG A 189 -11.51 -6.61 1.44
CA ARG A 189 -12.46 -6.81 2.54
C ARG A 189 -11.99 -6.07 3.77
N ASN A 190 -12.90 -5.81 4.70
CA ASN A 190 -12.52 -5.34 6.03
C ASN A 190 -11.65 -6.39 6.73
N GLU A 191 -10.67 -5.91 7.50
CA GLU A 191 -9.89 -6.78 8.38
C GLU A 191 -10.78 -7.51 9.40
N LYS A 192 -11.81 -6.84 9.89
CA LYS A 192 -12.83 -7.39 10.80
C LYS A 192 -14.21 -7.28 10.15
N PRO A 193 -15.07 -8.31 10.26
CA PRO A 193 -16.44 -8.22 9.79
C PRO A 193 -17.16 -7.03 10.41
N THR A 194 -17.92 -6.28 9.61
CA THR A 194 -18.79 -5.19 10.07
C THR A 194 -20.23 -5.44 9.65
N ILE A 195 -21.16 -5.00 10.49
CA ILE A 195 -22.60 -5.04 10.22
C ILE A 195 -23.12 -3.71 9.67
N MET A 196 -22.31 -2.65 9.73
CA MET A 196 -22.69 -1.30 9.29
C MET A 196 -22.26 -1.08 7.83
N PRO A 197 -23.19 -0.80 6.90
CA PRO A 197 -22.85 -0.56 5.49
C PRO A 197 -21.83 0.56 5.29
N THR A 198 -21.87 1.61 6.11
CA THR A 198 -20.94 2.75 6.08
C THR A 198 -19.49 2.36 6.34
N ASP A 199 -19.27 1.27 7.07
CA ASP A 199 -17.93 0.79 7.44
C ASP A 199 -17.41 -0.30 6.49
N MET A 200 -18.26 -0.81 5.58
CA MET A 200 -17.89 -1.85 4.63
C MET A 200 -16.81 -1.38 3.66
N ALA A 201 -15.83 -2.24 3.39
CA ALA A 201 -14.80 -2.01 2.38
C ALA A 201 -15.43 -1.79 1.00
N GLU A 202 -16.55 -2.46 0.75
CA GLU A 202 -17.35 -2.37 -0.47
C GLU A 202 -17.94 -0.99 -0.69
N ASN A 203 -18.23 -0.25 0.37
CA ASN A 203 -18.79 1.11 0.28
C ASN A 203 -17.72 2.19 0.39
N ARG A 204 -16.53 1.86 0.88
CA ARG A 204 -15.46 2.84 1.09
C ARG A 204 -15.04 3.52 -0.20
N LEU A 205 -15.00 4.85 -0.17
CA LEU A 205 -14.54 5.69 -1.26
C LEU A 205 -13.16 6.27 -0.94
N ILE A 206 -12.22 6.17 -1.89
CA ILE A 206 -10.88 6.75 -1.74
C ILE A 206 -10.71 7.85 -2.79
N THR A 207 -10.28 9.05 -2.38
CA THR A 207 -10.06 10.20 -3.27
C THR A 207 -8.70 10.86 -3.01
N ASN A 208 -8.28 11.82 -3.85
CA ASN A 208 -7.08 12.60 -3.60
C ASN A 208 -7.29 13.56 -2.40
N LEU A 209 -6.23 13.81 -1.63
CA LEU A 209 -6.27 14.60 -0.40
C LEU A 209 -7.00 15.94 -0.56
N GLU A 210 -6.66 16.69 -1.62
CA GLU A 210 -7.24 18.00 -1.92
C GLU A 210 -8.76 17.95 -2.09
N THR A 211 -9.29 16.91 -2.75
CA THR A 211 -10.74 16.72 -2.92
C THR A 211 -11.45 16.52 -1.58
N ALA A 212 -10.87 15.71 -0.68
CA ALA A 212 -11.44 15.50 0.64
C ALA A 212 -11.37 16.77 1.51
N GLN A 213 -10.27 17.53 1.42
CA GLN A 213 -10.13 18.82 2.10
C GLN A 213 -11.13 19.86 1.59
N GLN A 214 -11.35 19.90 0.27
CA GLN A 214 -12.37 20.75 -0.35
C GLN A 214 -13.76 20.40 0.16
N LEU A 215 -14.13 19.11 0.19
CA LEU A 215 -15.42 18.65 0.72
C LEU A 215 -15.57 18.93 2.22
N ASN A 216 -14.49 18.84 2.99
CA ASN A 216 -14.49 19.19 4.41
C ASN A 216 -14.48 20.70 4.68
N GLY A 217 -14.14 21.52 3.69
CA GLY A 217 -13.91 22.96 3.89
C GLY A 217 -12.73 23.24 4.83
N SER A 218 -11.79 22.31 4.97
CA SER A 218 -10.67 22.41 5.91
C SER A 218 -9.46 21.64 5.41
N THR A 219 -8.25 22.17 5.64
CA THR A 219 -6.97 21.50 5.36
C THR A 219 -6.50 20.60 6.51
N ALA A 220 -7.30 20.50 7.57
CA ALA A 220 -7.00 19.65 8.73
C ALA A 220 -6.85 18.18 8.32
N LEU A 221 -5.78 17.54 8.80
CA LEU A 221 -5.51 16.12 8.57
C LEU A 221 -6.17 15.29 9.67
N THR A 222 -6.60 14.07 9.37
CA THR A 222 -7.05 13.12 10.40
C THR A 222 -6.01 12.02 10.68
N GLY A 223 -5.00 11.93 9.82
CA GLY A 223 -3.89 11.01 9.99
C GLY A 223 -2.75 11.26 9.01
N ALA A 224 -1.61 10.67 9.32
CA ALA A 224 -0.45 10.61 8.43
C ALA A 224 0.24 9.27 8.58
N THR A 225 0.74 8.70 7.49
CA THR A 225 1.59 7.50 7.51
C THR A 225 2.96 7.87 6.99
N TYR A 226 4.01 7.42 7.66
CA TYR A 226 5.40 7.67 7.30
C TYR A 226 6.11 6.35 7.05
N LEU A 227 6.79 6.25 5.92
CA LEU A 227 7.66 5.12 5.60
C LEU A 227 9.10 5.46 5.96
N VAL A 228 9.78 4.52 6.59
CA VAL A 228 11.17 4.71 7.05
C VAL A 228 12.15 4.10 6.05
N GLU A 229 13.37 4.64 6.01
CA GLU A 229 14.46 4.13 5.16
C GLU A 229 15.00 2.79 5.65
N ARG A 230 15.07 2.61 6.98
CA ARG A 230 15.63 1.44 7.66
C ARG A 230 14.63 0.85 8.65
N PRO A 231 13.79 -0.10 8.19
CA PRO A 231 12.77 -0.74 9.02
C PRO A 231 13.32 -1.43 10.27
N ASP A 232 14.55 -1.92 10.18
CA ASP A 232 15.28 -2.60 11.25
C ASP A 232 15.66 -1.69 12.43
N ARG A 233 15.65 -0.36 12.22
CA ARG A 233 15.99 0.64 13.24
C ARG A 233 14.80 1.45 13.76
N LEU A 234 13.58 0.99 13.52
CA LEU A 234 12.34 1.71 13.90
C LEU A 234 12.21 2.01 15.41
N LYS A 235 12.96 1.33 16.28
CA LYS A 235 13.00 1.60 17.72
C LYS A 235 13.88 2.80 18.10
N GLU A 236 14.73 3.28 17.20
CA GLU A 236 15.69 4.36 17.43
C GLU A 236 15.18 5.73 16.95
N VAL A 237 13.99 5.78 16.33
CA VAL A 237 13.31 6.98 15.80
C VAL A 237 12.18 7.39 16.74
#